data_AF-A0A816M4A3-F1
#
_entry.id   AF-A0A816M4A3-F1
#
_cell.length_a   1.000
_cell.length_b   1.000
_cell.length_c   1.000
_cell.angle_alpha   90.00
_cell.angle_beta   90.00
_cell.angle_gamma   90.00
#
_symmetry.space_group_name_H-M   'P 1'
#
loop_
_entity.id
_entity.type
_entity.pdbx_description
1 polymer ?
#
loop_
_entity_poly.entity_id
_entity_poly.type
_entity_poly.pdbx_seq_one_letter_code
_entity_poly.pdbx_strand_id
1 'polypeptide(L)'
;MWSAPDIERPWSEAQSSISSRGEEAESQMTKGKRDLGHPTVRIGPSRVEPGLFANLESERAKMQASDRFNINSQLEHLQAKYVGTGHADLSRFEWAVNIQRDSYASYIGHYPMLAYFAIAENESIGRERYNFMQKMLLPCGLPPEREDD
;
A
#
# COMPACT_ATOMS: atom_id res chain seq x y z
N MET A 1 11.84 -14.49 24.47
CA MET A 1 12.75 -13.33 24.55
C MET A 1 13.23 -13.06 23.13
N TRP A 2 12.55 -12.17 22.41
CA TRP A 2 12.93 -11.82 21.05
C TRP A 2 13.99 -10.73 21.16
N SER A 3 15.23 -11.02 20.75
CA SER A 3 16.29 -10.01 20.70
C SER A 3 15.97 -9.00 19.60
N ALA A 4 15.96 -7.72 19.96
CA ALA A 4 15.81 -6.62 19.01
C ALA A 4 17.05 -6.56 18.07
N PRO A 5 16.87 -6.27 16.77
CA PRO A 5 18.02 -6.07 15.87
C PRO A 5 18.65 -4.68 16.07
N ASP A 6 19.97 -4.65 16.13
CA ASP A 6 20.81 -3.45 16.30
C ASP A 6 20.52 -2.37 15.24
N ILE A 7 20.30 -1.14 15.71
CA ILE A 7 19.94 0.06 14.93
C ILE A 7 21.15 0.68 14.20
N GLU A 8 22.37 0.15 14.35
CA GLU A 8 23.59 0.77 13.83
C GLU A 8 24.21 0.11 12.59
N ARG A 9 23.49 -0.71 11.81
CA ARG A 9 24.05 -1.19 10.53
C ARG A 9 23.92 -0.13 9.43
N PRO A 10 25.03 0.36 8.85
CA PRO A 10 24.98 1.30 7.74
C PRO A 10 24.30 0.68 6.51
N TRP A 11 23.47 1.47 5.81
CA TRP A 11 22.63 1.04 4.68
C TRP A 11 23.39 0.29 3.56
N SER A 12 24.68 0.55 3.40
CA SER A 12 25.54 -0.15 2.43
C SER A 12 25.78 -1.64 2.77
N GLU A 13 25.82 -2.00 4.05
CA GLU A 13 25.96 -3.40 4.48
C GLU A 13 24.64 -4.17 4.37
N ALA A 14 23.51 -3.48 4.61
CA ALA A 14 22.18 -4.07 4.44
C ALA A 14 21.93 -4.45 2.96
N GLN A 15 22.34 -3.61 2.01
CA GLN A 15 22.23 -3.90 0.58
C GLN A 15 23.09 -5.08 0.13
N SER A 16 24.33 -5.19 0.64
CA SER A 16 25.22 -6.31 0.29
C SER A 16 24.69 -7.65 0.82
N SER A 17 24.13 -7.67 2.04
CA SER A 17 23.54 -8.87 2.64
C SER A 17 22.24 -9.32 1.95
N ILE A 18 21.45 -8.38 1.41
CA ILE A 18 20.25 -8.67 0.62
C ILE A 18 20.64 -9.23 -0.77
N SER A 19 21.68 -8.68 -1.40
CA SER A 19 22.19 -9.15 -2.70
C SER A 19 22.72 -10.59 -2.61
N SER A 20 23.54 -10.89 -1.61
CA SER A 20 24.10 -12.25 -1.43
C SER A 20 23.04 -13.30 -1.11
N ARG A 21 21.97 -12.92 -0.39
CA ARG A 21 20.81 -13.80 -0.14
C ARG A 21 19.97 -14.05 -1.40
N GLY A 22 19.96 -13.12 -2.35
CA GLY A 22 19.33 -13.29 -3.66
C GLY A 22 20.03 -14.35 -4.51
N GLU A 23 21.36 -14.33 -4.55
CA GLU A 23 22.17 -15.28 -5.34
C GLU A 23 22.13 -16.71 -4.76
N GLU A 24 22.10 -16.87 -3.43
CA GLU A 24 21.93 -18.19 -2.80
C GLU A 24 20.54 -18.78 -3.05
N ALA A 25 19.49 -17.96 -3.10
CA ALA A 25 18.13 -18.42 -3.39
C ALA A 25 17.97 -18.88 -4.86
N GLU A 26 18.61 -18.20 -5.82
CA GLU A 26 18.63 -18.64 -7.22
C GLU A 26 19.48 -19.92 -7.42
N SER A 27 20.59 -20.05 -6.70
CA SER A 27 21.46 -21.23 -6.75
C SER A 27 20.77 -22.48 -6.16
N GLN A 28 19.91 -22.31 -5.14
CA GLN A 28 19.12 -23.43 -4.60
C GLN A 28 17.91 -23.82 -5.47
N MET A 29 17.32 -22.89 -6.22
CA MET A 29 16.20 -23.19 -7.14
C MET A 29 16.65 -23.99 -8.38
N THR A 30 17.92 -23.85 -8.79
CA THR A 30 18.45 -24.51 -10.00
C THR A 30 19.05 -25.90 -9.74
N LYS A 31 19.30 -26.27 -8.47
CA LYS A 31 20.00 -27.52 -8.11
C LYS A 31 19.08 -28.72 -7.86
N GLY A 32 17.77 -28.50 -7.66
CA GLY A 32 16.81 -29.57 -7.31
C GLY A 32 16.16 -30.32 -8.47
N LYS A 33 16.58 -30.09 -9.73
CA LYS A 33 15.82 -30.52 -10.92
C LYS A 33 16.48 -31.61 -11.78
N ARG A 34 17.39 -32.42 -11.23
CA ARG A 34 18.14 -33.41 -12.04
C ARG A 34 18.13 -34.88 -11.60
N ASP A 35 17.55 -35.26 -10.46
CA ASP A 35 17.69 -36.64 -9.97
C ASP A 35 16.37 -37.37 -9.70
N LEU A 36 15.41 -37.27 -10.63
CA LEU A 36 14.32 -38.26 -10.71
C LEU A 36 14.26 -38.77 -12.14
N GLY A 37 14.87 -39.94 -12.36
CA GLY A 37 14.72 -40.71 -13.58
C GLY A 37 13.24 -40.96 -13.85
N HIS A 38 12.68 -40.16 -14.75
CA HIS A 38 11.30 -40.31 -15.19
C HIS A 38 11.24 -41.59 -16.03
N PRO A 39 10.35 -42.56 -15.73
CA PRO A 39 10.11 -43.66 -16.66
C PRO A 39 9.62 -43.03 -17.97
N THR A 40 10.42 -43.19 -19.03
CA THR A 40 10.06 -42.69 -20.36
C THR A 40 9.00 -43.62 -20.92
N VAL A 41 7.75 -43.39 -20.56
CA VAL A 41 6.61 -43.87 -21.34
C VAL A 41 6.60 -43.01 -22.60
N ARG A 42 7.01 -43.60 -23.73
CA ARG A 42 6.79 -42.97 -25.04
C ARG A 42 5.29 -43.00 -25.33
N ILE A 43 4.56 -42.03 -24.77
CA ILE A 43 3.23 -41.71 -25.25
C ILE A 43 3.47 -41.00 -26.59
N GLY A 44 3.07 -41.64 -27.70
CA GLY A 44 3.03 -41.00 -29.02
C GLY A 44 2.20 -39.70 -28.94
N PRO A 45 2.20 -38.84 -29.97
CA PRO A 45 1.47 -37.58 -29.91
C PRO A 45 -0.03 -37.86 -29.74
N SER A 46 -0.49 -37.95 -28.50
CA SER A 46 -1.90 -37.94 -28.16
C SER A 46 -2.34 -36.55 -28.55
N ARG A 47 -3.10 -36.48 -29.65
CA ARG A 47 -3.86 -35.31 -30.07
C ARG A 47 -4.43 -34.64 -28.83
N VAL A 48 -3.81 -33.55 -28.41
CA VAL A 48 -4.30 -32.74 -27.30
C VAL A 48 -5.54 -32.09 -27.86
N GLU A 49 -6.71 -32.55 -27.42
CA GLU A 49 -7.98 -31.97 -27.83
C GLU A 49 -7.92 -30.45 -27.58
N PRO A 50 -8.08 -29.60 -28.62
CA PRO A 50 -7.81 -28.16 -28.51
C PRO A 50 -8.65 -27.46 -27.42
N GLY A 51 -9.73 -28.10 -26.94
CA GLY A 51 -10.61 -27.55 -25.91
C GLY A 51 -10.11 -27.64 -24.47
N LEU A 52 -9.19 -28.56 -24.12
CA LEU A 52 -8.81 -28.75 -22.71
C LEU A 52 -7.91 -27.60 -22.19
N PHE A 53 -7.02 -27.08 -23.03
CA PHE A 53 -6.20 -25.91 -22.72
C PHE A 53 -7.03 -24.63 -22.62
N ALA A 54 -8.01 -24.46 -23.51
CA ALA A 54 -8.93 -23.32 -23.48
C ALA A 54 -9.80 -23.30 -22.20
N ASN A 55 -10.20 -24.47 -21.69
CA ASN A 55 -10.95 -24.58 -20.44
C ASN A 55 -10.10 -24.20 -19.23
N LEU A 56 -8.85 -24.68 -19.14
CA LEU A 56 -7.91 -24.30 -18.08
C LEU A 56 -7.59 -22.80 -18.07
N GLU A 57 -7.44 -22.18 -19.23
CA GLU A 57 -7.25 -20.72 -19.35
C GLU A 57 -8.51 -19.93 -18.96
N SER A 58 -9.69 -20.41 -19.33
CA SER A 58 -10.98 -19.85 -18.92
C SER A 58 -11.19 -19.92 -17.41
N GLU A 59 -10.89 -21.06 -16.79
CA GLU A 59 -10.96 -21.23 -15.33
C GLU A 59 -9.92 -20.39 -14.60
N ARG A 60 -8.69 -20.30 -15.13
CA ARG A 60 -7.67 -19.40 -14.59
C ARG A 60 -8.10 -17.93 -14.68
N ALA A 61 -8.69 -17.51 -15.79
CA ALA A 61 -9.20 -16.15 -15.96
C ALA A 61 -10.36 -15.84 -15.00
N LYS A 62 -11.25 -16.81 -14.75
CA LYS A 62 -12.32 -16.71 -13.75
C LYS A 62 -11.77 -16.58 -12.33
N MET A 63 -10.78 -17.41 -11.95
CA MET A 63 -10.09 -17.31 -10.66
C MET A 63 -9.41 -15.95 -10.50
N GLN A 64 -8.69 -15.47 -11.53
CA GLN A 64 -8.08 -14.14 -11.50
C GLN A 64 -9.12 -13.01 -11.39
N ALA A 65 -10.29 -13.16 -12.02
CA ALA A 65 -11.38 -12.20 -11.90
C ALA A 65 -12.01 -12.21 -10.50
N SER A 66 -12.23 -13.38 -9.90
CA SER A 66 -12.73 -13.49 -8.53
C SER A 66 -11.74 -12.97 -7.50
N ASP A 67 -10.44 -13.20 -7.72
CA ASP A 67 -9.38 -12.67 -6.86
C ASP A 67 -9.34 -11.14 -6.93
N ARG A 68 -9.45 -10.56 -8.13
CA ARG A 68 -9.57 -9.10 -8.32
C ARG A 68 -10.79 -8.52 -7.62
N PHE A 69 -11.95 -9.16 -7.73
CA PHE A 69 -13.16 -8.72 -7.06
C PHE A 69 -13.02 -8.75 -5.53
N ASN A 70 -12.40 -9.82 -5.00
CA ASN A 70 -12.13 -9.96 -3.57
C ASN A 70 -11.17 -8.87 -3.06
N ILE A 71 -10.10 -8.57 -3.81
CA ILE A 71 -9.15 -7.50 -3.48
C ILE A 71 -9.85 -6.14 -3.46
N ASN A 72 -10.68 -5.84 -4.45
CA ASN A 72 -11.39 -4.57 -4.53
C ASN A 72 -12.37 -4.40 -3.37
N SER A 73 -13.15 -5.44 -3.04
CA SER A 73 -14.09 -5.39 -1.91
C SER A 73 -13.39 -5.18 -0.56
N GLN A 74 -12.22 -5.80 -0.37
CA GLN A 74 -11.41 -5.57 0.83
C GLN A 74 -10.86 -4.14 0.89
N LEU A 75 -10.42 -3.58 -0.24
CA LEU A 75 -9.92 -2.21 -0.32
C LEU A 75 -11.03 -1.19 -0.04
N GLU A 76 -12.20 -1.38 -0.64
CA GLU A 76 -13.40 -0.56 -0.41
C GLU A 76 -13.83 -0.60 1.06
N HIS A 77 -13.76 -1.77 1.70
CA HIS A 77 -14.04 -1.90 3.14
C HIS A 77 -13.08 -1.05 3.99
N LEU A 78 -11.78 -1.06 3.68
CA LEU A 78 -10.79 -0.26 4.39
C LEU A 78 -11.00 1.24 4.16
N GLN A 79 -11.30 1.64 2.93
CA GLN A 79 -11.61 3.04 2.57
C GLN A 79 -12.85 3.57 3.28
N ALA A 80 -13.88 2.74 3.45
CA ALA A 80 -15.07 3.09 4.22
C ALA A 80 -14.80 3.20 5.73
N LYS A 81 -13.84 2.43 6.26
CA LYS A 81 -13.50 2.41 7.69
C LYS A 81 -12.56 3.54 8.11
N TYR A 82 -11.57 3.85 7.29
CA TYR A 82 -10.52 4.80 7.63
C TYR A 82 -10.56 6.01 6.69
N VAL A 83 -11.05 7.13 7.23
CA VAL A 83 -11.09 8.41 6.53
C VAL A 83 -9.68 8.81 6.10
N GLY A 84 -9.54 9.26 4.85
CA GLY A 84 -8.25 9.67 4.28
C GLY A 84 -7.51 8.57 3.52
N THR A 85 -8.01 7.33 3.51
CA THR A 85 -7.45 6.24 2.70
C THR A 85 -7.56 6.58 1.22
N GLY A 86 -6.42 6.58 0.51
CA GLY A 86 -6.36 6.93 -0.91
C GLY A 86 -6.88 5.84 -1.86
N HIS A 87 -7.13 6.24 -3.10
CA HIS A 87 -7.41 5.38 -4.26
C HIS A 87 -6.75 5.96 -5.52
N ALA A 88 -6.74 5.20 -6.62
CA ALA A 88 -6.06 5.60 -7.86
C ALA A 88 -6.61 6.92 -8.44
N ASP A 89 -7.93 7.14 -8.31
CA ASP A 89 -8.61 8.34 -8.81
C ASP A 89 -8.67 9.49 -7.80
N LEU A 90 -7.92 9.40 -6.69
CA LEU A 90 -7.91 10.44 -5.65
C LEU A 90 -7.36 11.74 -6.24
N SER A 91 -8.17 12.80 -6.22
CA SER A 91 -7.72 14.09 -6.75
C SER A 91 -6.65 14.72 -5.85
N ARG A 92 -5.78 15.55 -6.45
CA ARG A 92 -4.79 16.33 -5.70
C ARG A 92 -5.44 17.20 -4.60
N PHE A 93 -6.65 17.70 -4.86
CA PHE A 93 -7.40 18.50 -3.91
C PHE A 93 -7.85 17.67 -2.70
N GLU A 94 -8.45 16.51 -2.91
CA GLU A 94 -8.89 15.63 -1.82
C GLU A 94 -7.71 15.15 -0.98
N TRP A 95 -6.60 14.80 -1.62
CA TRP A 95 -5.36 14.46 -0.92
C TRP A 95 -4.87 15.61 -0.03
N ALA A 96 -4.78 16.82 -0.58
CA ALA A 96 -4.34 17.99 0.18
C ALA A 96 -5.27 18.31 1.37
N VAL A 97 -6.59 18.18 1.20
CA VAL A 97 -7.57 18.37 2.27
C VAL A 97 -7.35 17.37 3.40
N ASN A 98 -7.11 16.09 3.08
CA ASN A 98 -6.84 15.05 4.08
C ASN A 98 -5.54 15.35 4.86
N ILE A 99 -4.45 15.67 4.16
CA ILE A 99 -3.17 16.02 4.78
C ILE A 99 -3.30 17.23 5.71
N GLN A 100 -4.02 18.28 5.29
CA GLN A 100 -4.19 19.46 6.13
C GLN A 100 -5.05 19.16 7.37
N ARG A 101 -6.09 18.32 7.24
CA ARG A 101 -6.91 17.89 8.38
C ARG A 101 -6.09 17.08 9.39
N ASP A 102 -5.26 16.15 8.92
CA ASP A 102 -4.37 15.36 9.78
C ASP A 102 -3.34 16.23 10.49
N SER A 103 -2.84 17.26 9.81
CA SER A 103 -1.94 18.27 10.39
C SER A 103 -2.61 19.04 11.51
N TYR A 104 -3.82 19.60 11.28
CA TYR A 104 -4.57 20.31 12.32
C TYR A 104 -4.96 19.41 13.49
N ALA A 105 -5.35 18.15 13.22
CA ALA A 105 -5.64 17.16 14.25
C ALA A 105 -4.41 16.93 15.15
N SER A 106 -3.23 16.82 14.52
CA SER A 106 -1.95 16.68 15.23
C SER A 106 -1.61 17.92 16.05
N TYR A 107 -1.82 19.14 15.52
CA TYR A 107 -1.55 20.37 16.25
C TYR A 107 -2.43 20.51 17.49
N ILE A 108 -3.71 20.14 17.40
CA ILE A 108 -4.66 20.19 18.52
C ILE A 108 -4.37 19.05 19.53
N GLY A 109 -4.04 17.85 19.05
CA GLY A 109 -3.82 16.66 19.89
C GLY A 109 -2.52 16.69 20.69
N HIS A 110 -1.48 17.34 20.16
CA HIS A 110 -0.18 17.45 20.83
C HIS A 110 -0.03 18.80 21.52
N TYR A 111 -0.19 18.80 22.85
CA TYR A 111 -0.12 20.03 23.65
C TYR A 111 1.13 20.90 23.40
N PRO A 112 2.35 20.35 23.25
CA PRO A 112 3.53 21.17 22.96
C PRO A 112 3.43 21.92 21.63
N MET A 113 2.85 21.30 20.60
CA MET A 113 2.64 21.93 19.30
C MET A 113 1.59 23.05 19.42
N LEU A 114 0.46 22.78 20.07
CA LEU A 114 -0.58 23.78 20.29
C LEU A 114 -0.03 25.00 21.07
N ALA A 115 0.75 24.76 22.12
CA ALA A 115 1.36 25.80 22.93
C ALA A 115 2.40 26.61 22.13
N TYR A 116 3.18 25.96 21.27
CA TYR A 116 4.11 26.65 20.38
C TYR A 116 3.40 27.65 19.46
N PHE A 117 2.31 27.24 18.81
CA PHE A 117 1.52 28.15 17.96
C PHE A 117 0.87 29.28 18.76
N ALA A 118 0.33 28.99 19.94
CA ALA A 118 -0.27 30.00 20.82
C ALA A 118 0.73 31.09 21.22
N ILE A 119 1.98 30.71 21.52
CA ILE A 119 3.05 31.66 21.84
C ILE A 119 3.46 32.45 20.58
N ALA A 120 3.60 31.79 19.43
CA ALA A 120 4.03 32.42 18.18
C ALA A 120 3.03 33.48 17.68
N GLU A 121 1.73 33.20 17.78
CA GLU A 121 0.64 34.11 17.37
C GLU A 121 0.21 35.06 18.50
N ASN A 122 0.80 34.94 19.70
CA ASN A 122 0.44 35.70 20.90
C ASN A 122 -1.06 35.66 21.22
N GLU A 123 -1.65 34.47 21.11
CA GLU A 123 -3.06 34.22 21.38
C GLU A 123 -3.22 33.16 22.47
N SER A 124 -4.38 33.15 23.13
CA SER A 124 -4.65 32.11 24.12
C SER A 124 -4.68 30.72 23.47
N ILE A 125 -4.18 29.70 24.18
CA ILE A 125 -4.22 28.29 23.74
C ILE A 125 -5.65 27.86 23.34
N GLY A 126 -6.66 28.33 24.07
CA GLY A 126 -8.07 28.06 23.77
C GLY A 126 -8.53 28.67 22.45
N ARG A 127 -8.07 29.89 22.13
CA ARG A 127 -8.37 30.54 20.85
C ARG A 127 -7.68 29.84 19.70
N GLU A 128 -6.40 29.50 19.81
CA GLU A 128 -5.70 28.79 18.73
C GLU A 128 -6.31 27.41 18.47
N ARG A 129 -6.71 26.69 19.53
CA ARG A 129 -7.47 25.44 19.37
C ARG A 129 -8.78 25.65 18.60
N TYR A 130 -9.53 26.71 18.93
CA TYR A 130 -10.75 27.06 18.21
C TYR A 130 -10.48 27.41 16.75
N ASN A 131 -9.44 28.22 16.48
CA ASN A 131 -9.03 28.61 15.14
C ASN A 131 -8.67 27.40 14.28
N PHE A 132 -7.90 26.43 14.82
CA PHE A 132 -7.59 25.20 14.10
C PHE A 132 -8.83 24.35 13.82
N MET A 133 -9.76 24.21 14.77
CA MET A 133 -11.01 23.48 14.53
C MET A 133 -11.86 24.12 13.42
N GLN A 134 -11.92 25.45 13.34
CA GLN A 134 -12.62 26.14 12.23
C GLN A 134 -11.95 25.89 10.88
N LYS A 135 -10.60 25.91 10.84
CA LYS A 135 -9.81 25.65 9.62
C LYS A 135 -9.95 24.21 9.09
N MET A 136 -10.46 23.25 9.87
CA MET A 136 -10.69 21.87 9.41
C MET A 136 -11.86 21.73 8.42
N LEU A 137 -12.76 22.72 8.33
CA LEU A 137 -13.94 22.67 7.46
C LEU A 137 -13.55 22.73 5.97
N LEU A 138 -12.91 23.82 5.56
CA LEU A 138 -12.35 24.01 4.21
C LEU A 138 -10.87 24.44 4.28
N PRO A 139 -9.96 23.52 4.65
CA PRO A 139 -8.54 23.84 4.81
C PRO A 139 -7.87 24.36 3.53
N CYS A 140 -8.33 23.89 2.37
CA CYS A 140 -7.77 24.20 1.06
C CYS A 140 -8.67 25.11 0.22
N GLY A 141 -9.70 25.72 0.84
CA GLY A 141 -10.71 26.50 0.11
C GLY A 141 -11.74 25.65 -0.62
N LEU A 142 -12.43 26.25 -1.59
CA LEU A 142 -13.42 25.56 -2.40
C LEU A 142 -12.75 24.56 -3.35
N PRO A 143 -13.38 23.40 -3.61
CA PRO A 143 -12.88 22.46 -4.60
C PRO A 143 -12.83 23.12 -5.99
N PRO A 144 -11.84 22.77 -6.84
CA PRO A 144 -11.80 23.24 -8.21
C PRO A 144 -13.06 22.78 -8.95
N GLU A 145 -13.53 23.60 -9.90
CA GLU A 145 -14.59 23.20 -10.82
C GLU A 145 -14.13 21.93 -11.55
N ARG A 146 -15.00 20.91 -11.58
CA ARG A 146 -14.72 19.72 -12.39
C ARG A 146 -14.89 20.14 -13.85
N GLU A 147 -13.89 19.85 -14.68
CA GLU A 147 -14.09 19.92 -16.13
C GLU A 147 -15.12 18.82 -16.46
N ASP A 148 -16.31 19.22 -16.93
CA ASP A 148 -17.31 18.28 -17.43
C ASP A 148 -16.77 17.66 -18.74
N ASP A 149 -16.72 16.32 -18.82
CA ASP A 149 -16.46 15.56 -20.06
C ASP A 149 -17.69 15.53 -20.98
#